data_AF-A0A368F246-F1
#
_entry.id   AF-A0A368F246-F1
#
_cell.length_a   1.000
_cell.length_b   1.000
_cell.length_c   1.000
_cell.angle_alpha   90.00
_cell.angle_beta   90.00
_cell.angle_gamma   90.00
#
_symmetry.space_group_name_H-M   'P 1'
#
loop_
_entity.id
_entity.type
_entity.pdbx_description
1 polymer ?
#
loop_
_entity_poly.entity_id
_entity_poly.type
_entity_poly.pdbx_seq_one_letter_code
_entity_poly.pdbx_strand_id
1 'polypeptide(L)'
;MYIRLIQDYGLDVDVAEHLAHTYGDRAIGVIQMCKKTGKHWPVVGNRLHHDFPYLDVEVRYAVREYAINAVDVIARRLRLAFLHTSAAHDVLPEVRT
;
A
#
# COMPACT_ATOMS: atom_id res chain seq x y z
N MET A 1 6.49 9.84 11.16
CA MET A 1 7.87 10.14 10.73
C MET A 1 8.06 9.69 9.27
N TYR A 2 7.51 10.42 8.29
CA TYR A 2 7.52 9.97 6.88
C TYR A 2 8.79 10.37 6.11
N ILE A 3 9.46 11.46 6.53
CA ILE A 3 10.69 11.98 5.89
C ILE A 3 11.79 10.92 5.81
N ARG A 4 11.95 10.11 6.87
CA ARG A 4 12.93 9.01 6.87
C ARG A 4 12.57 7.89 5.90
N LEU A 5 11.29 7.59 5.71
CA LEU A 5 10.85 6.58 4.75
C LEU A 5 11.19 6.99 3.31
N ILE A 6 11.05 8.28 2.99
CA ILE A 6 11.42 8.83 1.68
C ILE A 6 12.93 8.73 1.48
N GLN A 7 13.72 9.16 2.48
CA GLN A 7 15.18 9.20 2.40
C GLN A 7 15.81 7.80 2.35
N ASP A 8 15.33 6.87 3.18
CA ASP A 8 15.92 5.55 3.34
C ASP A 8 15.45 4.55 2.26
N TYR A 9 14.23 4.70 1.74
CA TYR A 9 13.60 3.72 0.84
C TYR A 9 13.20 4.26 -0.54
N GLY A 10 13.29 5.57 -0.78
CA GLY A 10 12.99 6.17 -2.10
C GLY A 10 11.52 6.00 -2.52
N LEU A 11 10.62 6.30 -1.59
CA LEU A 11 9.16 6.27 -1.78
C LEU A 11 8.65 7.65 -2.23
N ASP A 12 7.52 7.66 -2.93
CA ASP A 12 6.78 8.90 -3.16
C ASP A 12 6.24 9.48 -1.86
N VAL A 13 6.10 10.81 -1.83
CA VAL A 13 5.76 11.57 -0.63
C VAL A 13 4.38 11.20 -0.08
N ASP A 14 3.39 11.08 -0.96
CA ASP A 14 2.01 10.70 -0.63
C ASP A 14 1.91 9.28 -0.04
N VAL A 15 2.65 8.34 -0.63
CA VAL A 15 2.74 6.96 -0.12
C VAL A 15 3.44 6.92 1.24
N ALA A 16 4.54 7.66 1.41
CA ALA A 16 5.27 7.71 2.66
C ALA A 16 4.43 8.34 3.79
N GLU A 17 3.66 9.38 3.48
CA GLU A 17 2.73 10.00 4.42
C GLU A 17 1.60 9.05 4.81
N HIS A 18 0.97 8.39 3.82
CA HIS A 18 -0.07 7.38 4.04
C HIS A 18 0.42 6.23 4.94
N LEU A 19 1.60 5.67 4.64
CA LEU A 19 2.18 4.58 5.43
C LEU A 19 2.52 5.01 6.84
N ALA A 20 3.09 6.20 7.02
CA ALA A 20 3.42 6.73 8.33
C ALA A 20 2.17 7.03 9.17
N HIS A 21 1.07 7.46 8.55
CA HIS A 21 -0.19 7.73 9.24
C HIS A 21 -0.94 6.43 9.59
N THR A 22 -0.91 5.45 8.70
CA THR A 22 -1.68 4.19 8.84
C THR A 22 -0.96 3.15 9.69
N TYR A 23 0.34 2.95 9.46
CA TYR A 23 1.14 1.90 10.11
C TYR A 23 2.11 2.42 11.18
N GLY A 24 2.39 3.73 11.20
CA GLY A 24 3.33 4.32 12.16
C GLY A 24 4.68 3.60 12.13
N ASP A 25 5.13 3.09 13.29
CA ASP A 25 6.39 2.36 13.41
C ASP A 25 6.42 1.03 12.63
N ARG A 26 5.25 0.45 12.34
CA ARG A 26 5.15 -0.79 11.54
C ARG A 26 5.36 -0.55 10.04
N ALA A 27 5.39 0.72 9.58
CA ALA A 27 5.59 1.06 8.18
C ALA A 27 6.90 0.48 7.63
N ILE A 28 7.97 0.44 8.43
CA ILE A 28 9.27 -0.12 8.02
C ILE A 28 9.14 -1.60 7.68
N GLY A 29 8.42 -2.38 8.50
CA GLY A 29 8.17 -3.79 8.24
C GLY A 29 7.40 -4.00 6.95
N VAL A 30 6.36 -3.19 6.71
CA VAL A 30 5.57 -3.21 5.47
C VAL A 30 6.46 -2.92 4.26
N ILE A 31 7.30 -1.88 4.31
CA ILE A 31 8.18 -1.49 3.20
C ILE A 31 9.25 -2.55 2.92
N GLN A 32 9.78 -3.21 3.94
CA GLN A 32 10.75 -4.30 3.75
C GLN A 32 10.16 -5.51 2.98
N MET A 33 8.83 -5.65 2.95
CA MET A 33 8.16 -6.69 2.17
C MET A 33 7.89 -6.28 0.71
N CYS A 34 8.05 -5.00 0.37
CA CYS A 34 7.87 -4.50 -0.99
C CYS A 34 8.92 -5.09 -1.93
N LYS A 35 8.50 -5.31 -3.17
CA LYS A 35 9.45 -5.56 -4.26
C LYS A 35 10.01 -4.22 -4.75
N LYS A 36 11.24 -4.26 -5.26
CA LYS A 36 11.83 -3.12 -5.97
C LYS A 36 11.08 -2.93 -7.29
N THR A 37 10.73 -1.69 -7.61
CA THR A 37 9.91 -1.35 -8.77
C THR A 37 10.73 -1.38 -10.08
N GLY A 38 12.07 -1.42 -9.98
CA GLY A 38 13.00 -1.44 -11.12
C GLY A 38 13.12 -0.10 -11.86
N LYS A 39 12.39 0.93 -11.39
CA LYS A 39 12.48 2.31 -11.88
C LYS A 39 13.54 3.08 -11.09
N HIS A 40 14.02 4.17 -11.68
CA HIS A 40 14.95 5.09 -11.02
C HIS A 40 14.28 5.82 -9.84
N TRP A 41 12.97 6.09 -9.97
CA TRP A 41 12.09 6.62 -8.95
C TRP A 41 10.64 6.26 -9.28
N PRO A 42 9.76 5.93 -8.30
CA PRO A 42 10.09 5.46 -6.96
C PRO A 42 10.86 4.13 -7.01
N VAL A 43 11.78 3.94 -6.06
CA VAL A 43 12.69 2.78 -6.02
C VAL A 43 11.98 1.53 -5.52
N VAL A 44 11.04 1.71 -4.59
CA VAL A 44 10.34 0.65 -3.86
C VAL A 44 8.84 0.93 -3.86
N GLY A 45 8.04 -0.13 -3.93
CA GLY A 45 6.58 -0.07 -3.82
C GLY A 45 5.92 0.01 -5.18
N ASN A 46 5.12 -1.01 -5.49
CA ASN A 46 4.21 -0.95 -6.63
C ASN A 46 2.85 -0.47 -6.14
N ARG A 47 2.34 0.61 -6.74
CA ARG A 47 1.02 1.13 -6.40
C ARG A 47 -0.05 0.16 -6.91
N LEU A 48 -1.11 0.00 -6.12
CA LEU A 48 -2.28 -0.78 -6.50
C LEU A 48 -3.15 -0.01 -7.50
N HIS A 49 -3.26 1.32 -7.32
CA HIS A 49 -3.91 2.22 -8.25
C HIS A 49 -3.06 3.49 -8.40
N HIS A 50 -2.98 4.07 -9.59
CA HIS A 50 -2.10 5.23 -9.81
C HIS A 50 -2.53 6.48 -9.02
N ASP A 51 -3.84 6.71 -8.91
CA ASP A 51 -4.40 7.88 -8.20
C ASP A 51 -4.39 7.78 -6.67
N PHE A 52 -4.17 6.59 -6.10
CA PHE A 52 -4.28 6.39 -4.66
C PHE A 52 -2.95 5.96 -4.04
N PRO A 53 -2.65 6.36 -2.79
CA PRO A 53 -1.37 6.06 -2.14
C PRO A 53 -1.33 4.64 -1.56
N TYR A 54 -2.01 3.67 -2.18
CA TYR A 54 -2.05 2.27 -1.72
C TYR A 54 -1.04 1.42 -2.48
N LEU A 55 -0.38 0.52 -1.77
CA LEU A 55 0.64 -0.38 -2.31
C LEU A 55 0.17 -1.83 -2.37
N ASP A 56 0.71 -2.58 -3.33
CA ASP A 56 0.54 -4.03 -3.44
C ASP A 56 0.92 -4.79 -2.15
N VAL A 57 1.93 -4.29 -1.44
CA VAL A 57 2.41 -4.87 -0.20
C VAL A 57 1.39 -4.80 0.93
N GLU A 58 0.50 -3.80 0.94
CA GLU A 58 -0.51 -3.65 1.99
C GLU A 58 -1.50 -4.80 1.92
N VAL A 59 -1.80 -5.29 0.71
CA VAL A 59 -2.62 -6.49 0.50
C VAL A 59 -1.92 -7.70 1.12
N ARG A 60 -0.64 -7.91 0.82
CA ARG A 60 0.15 -9.02 1.37
C ARG A 60 0.28 -8.93 2.89
N TYR A 61 0.40 -7.72 3.42
CA TYR A 61 0.42 -7.48 4.86
C TYR A 61 -0.93 -7.75 5.50
N ALA A 62 -2.03 -7.35 4.86
CA ALA A 62 -3.39 -7.60 5.33
C ALA A 62 -3.68 -9.11 5.43
N VAL A 63 -3.21 -9.92 4.47
CA VAL A 63 -3.32 -11.39 4.53
C VAL A 63 -2.58 -11.95 5.75
N ARG A 64 -1.40 -11.41 6.08
CA ARG A 64 -0.68 -11.77 7.32
C ARG A 64 -1.43 -11.35 8.59
N GLU A 65 -2.21 -10.27 8.52
CA GLU A 65 -3.13 -9.85 9.58
C GLU A 65 -4.52 -10.53 9.46
N TYR A 66 -4.56 -11.77 8.95
CA TYR A 66 -5.74 -12.63 8.87
C TYR A 66 -6.89 -12.08 8.01
N ALA A 67 -6.61 -11.25 7.00
CA ALA A 67 -7.59 -10.94 5.97
C ALA A 67 -7.77 -12.14 5.04
N ILE A 68 -8.99 -12.69 5.00
CA ILE A 68 -9.33 -13.89 4.21
C ILE A 68 -9.99 -13.49 2.88
N ASN A 69 -10.76 -12.41 2.86
CA ASN A 69 -11.51 -11.98 1.68
C ASN A 69 -10.95 -10.69 1.08
N ALA A 70 -11.05 -10.54 -0.24
CA ALA A 70 -10.73 -9.28 -0.93
C ALA A 70 -11.53 -8.09 -0.37
N VAL A 71 -12.77 -8.32 0.05
CA VAL A 71 -13.62 -7.32 0.71
C VAL A 71 -13.00 -6.83 2.02
N ASP A 72 -12.37 -7.71 2.81
CA ASP A 72 -11.74 -7.31 4.07
C ASP A 72 -10.55 -6.35 3.81
N VAL A 73 -9.80 -6.59 2.74
CA VAL A 73 -8.69 -5.73 2.34
C VAL A 73 -9.21 -4.39 1.80
N ILE A 74 -10.06 -4.42 0.78
CA ILE A 74 -10.50 -3.20 0.06
C ILE A 74 -11.41 -2.33 0.94
N ALA A 75 -12.34 -2.93 1.70
CA ALA A 75 -13.30 -2.16 2.49
C ALA A 75 -12.76 -1.81 3.89
N ARG A 76 -12.05 -2.71 4.58
CA ARG A 76 -11.68 -2.49 6.00
C ARG A 76 -10.25 -1.96 6.19
N ARG A 77 -9.29 -2.44 5.38
CA ARG A 77 -7.87 -2.07 5.52
C ARG A 77 -7.49 -0.83 4.70
N LEU A 78 -7.83 -0.84 3.42
CA LEU A 78 -7.57 0.30 2.53
C LEU A 78 -8.69 1.34 2.64
N ARG A 79 -9.95 0.89 2.83
CA ARG A 79 -11.17 1.71 2.73
C ARG A 79 -11.38 2.35 1.35
N LEU A 80 -10.71 1.83 0.31
CA LEU A 80 -10.85 2.29 -1.06
C LEU A 80 -12.30 2.15 -1.55
N ALA A 81 -13.03 1.10 -1.11
CA ALA A 81 -14.45 0.93 -1.45
C ALA A 81 -15.34 2.09 -0.98
N PHE A 82 -14.97 2.77 0.11
CA PHE A 82 -15.72 3.93 0.62
C PHE A 82 -15.29 5.23 -0.06
N LEU A 83 -14.04 5.31 -0.50
CA LEU A 83 -13.47 6.50 -1.13
C LEU A 83 -13.85 6.59 -2.61
N HIS A 84 -13.72 5.48 -3.34
CA HIS A 84 -13.99 5.44 -4.78
C HIS A 84 -14.34 4.03 -5.27
N THR A 85 -15.58 3.83 -5.71
CA THR A 85 -16.09 2.52 -6.12
C THR A 85 -15.49 2.01 -7.43
N SER A 86 -15.25 2.87 -8.43
CA SER A 86 -14.64 2.45 -9.70
C SER A 86 -13.20 1.98 -9.51
N ALA A 87 -12.35 2.78 -8.86
CA ALA A 87 -10.99 2.38 -8.51
C ALA A 87 -10.95 1.11 -7.66
N ALA A 88 -11.89 0.93 -6.72
CA ALA A 88 -12.03 -0.33 -5.97
C ALA A 88 -12.32 -1.53 -6.89
N HIS A 89 -13.10 -1.33 -7.96
CA HIS A 89 -13.35 -2.36 -8.97
C HIS A 89 -12.11 -2.67 -9.81
N ASP A 90 -11.36 -1.64 -10.21
CA ASP A 90 -10.16 -1.80 -11.04
C ASP A 90 -9.03 -2.54 -10.32
N VAL A 91 -8.92 -2.38 -8.99
CA VAL A 91 -7.90 -3.08 -8.19
C VAL A 91 -8.30 -4.48 -7.71
N LEU A 92 -9.58 -4.86 -7.78
CA LEU A 92 -10.03 -6.22 -7.41
C LEU A 92 -9.18 -7.36 -8.00
N PRO A 93 -8.81 -7.37 -9.30
CA PRO A 93 -7.99 -8.44 -9.86
C PRO A 93 -6.57 -8.51 -9.25
N GLU A 94 -6.03 -7.40 -8.77
CA GLU A 94 -4.71 -7.36 -8.11
C GLU A 94 -4.80 -7.77 -6.63
N VAL A 95 -5.95 -7.54 -5.98
CA VAL A 95 -6.22 -7.95 -4.59
C VAL A 95 -6.61 -9.42 -4.56
N ARG A 96 -5.65 -10.30 -4.82
CA ARG A 96 -5.83 -11.75 -4.68
C ARG A 96 -5.30 -12.19 -3.31
N THR A 97 -6.22 -12.47 -2.39
CA THR A 97 -5.96 -13.11 -1.08
C THR A 97 -5.52 -14.56 -1.25
#